data_AF-A0A8H4AHN9-F1
#
_entry.id   AF-A0A8H4AHN9-F1
#
_cell.length_a   1.000
_cell.length_b   1.000
_cell.length_c   1.000
_cell.angle_alpha   90.00
_cell.angle_beta   90.00
_cell.angle_gamma   90.00
#
_symmetry.space_group_name_H-M   'P 1'
#
loop_
_entity.id
_entity.type
_entity.pdbx_description
1 polymer ?
#
loop_
_entity_poly.entity_id
_entity_poly.type
_entity_poly.pdbx_seq_one_letter_code
_entity_poly.pdbx_strand_id
1 'polypeptide(L)'
;MDTSVITSCLNNQNDHTNYSYRSFLKIYEKTIIVSSPPSNDRLNLDNVWAGAFLKKAKGLLDANSFADLKRKVESEHAGKGLETYWQKILDTRGKNENLKSESIDLKISSPPPIEIGWTL
;
A
#
# COMPACT_ATOMS: atom_id res chain seq x y z
N MET A 1 -5.51 8.25 -0.67
CA MET A 1 -5.85 6.82 -0.84
C MET A 1 -7.00 6.74 -1.82
N ASP A 2 -6.76 6.16 -2.99
CA ASP A 2 -7.76 6.09 -4.06
C ASP A 2 -8.91 5.17 -3.65
N THR A 3 -10.11 5.72 -3.59
CA THR A 3 -11.30 5.03 -3.10
C THR A 3 -11.88 4.02 -4.09
N SER A 4 -11.53 4.14 -5.39
CA SER A 4 -11.97 3.23 -6.45
C SER A 4 -11.45 1.81 -6.25
N VAL A 5 -10.25 1.71 -5.67
CA VAL A 5 -9.50 0.49 -5.40
C VAL A 5 -10.26 -0.40 -4.42
N ILE A 6 -10.69 0.14 -3.29
CA ILE A 6 -11.38 -0.65 -2.26
C ILE A 6 -12.78 -1.06 -2.73
N THR A 7 -13.46 -0.20 -3.48
CA THR A 7 -14.76 -0.48 -4.09
C THR A 7 -14.68 -1.60 -5.13
N SER A 8 -13.63 -1.63 -5.97
CA SER A 8 -13.41 -2.72 -6.93
C SER A 8 -13.23 -4.07 -6.24
N CYS A 9 -12.49 -4.11 -5.12
CA CYS A 9 -12.28 -5.35 -4.35
C CYS A 9 -13.56 -5.91 -3.74
N LEU A 10 -14.47 -5.03 -3.33
CA LEU A 10 -15.75 -5.39 -2.74
C LEU A 10 -16.80 -5.73 -3.80
N ASN A 11 -16.63 -5.29 -5.06
CA ASN A 11 -17.56 -5.53 -6.15
C ASN A 11 -17.18 -6.69 -7.08
N ASN A 12 -15.90 -7.05 -7.21
CA ASN A 12 -15.41 -8.05 -8.19
C ASN A 12 -15.45 -9.52 -7.72
N GLN A 13 -16.09 -9.85 -6.61
CA GLN A 13 -16.25 -11.24 -6.19
C GLN A 13 -17.71 -11.67 -6.31
N ASN A 14 -18.03 -12.34 -7.43
CA ASN A 14 -19.29 -13.07 -7.64
C ASN A 14 -19.53 -14.18 -6.59
N ASP A 15 -18.54 -14.49 -5.76
CA ASP A 15 -18.68 -15.33 -4.57
C ASP A 15 -18.52 -14.46 -3.32
N HIS A 16 -19.64 -14.15 -2.66
CA HIS A 16 -19.72 -13.38 -1.41
C HIS A 16 -18.99 -14.01 -0.21
N THR A 17 -18.21 -15.07 -0.41
CA THR A 17 -17.60 -15.91 0.64
C THR A 17 -16.11 -15.63 0.88
N ASN A 18 -15.44 -14.79 0.09
CA ASN A 18 -13.97 -14.66 0.14
C ASN A 18 -13.40 -13.24 0.30
N TYR A 19 -14.19 -12.29 0.82
CA TYR A 19 -13.64 -11.02 1.31
C TYR A 19 -12.73 -11.33 2.51
N SER A 20 -11.42 -11.16 2.33
CA SER A 20 -10.42 -11.27 3.38
C SER A 20 -9.47 -10.07 3.30
N TYR A 21 -9.03 -9.58 4.45
CA TYR A 21 -8.13 -8.45 4.51
C TYR A 21 -6.77 -8.83 3.90
N ARG A 22 -6.32 -10.07 4.10
CA ARG A 22 -5.15 -10.62 3.41
C ARG A 22 -5.25 -10.59 1.88
N SER A 23 -6.40 -10.95 1.32
CA SER A 23 -6.63 -10.90 -0.13
C SER A 23 -6.56 -9.46 -0.63
N PHE A 24 -7.20 -8.53 0.08
CA PHE A 24 -7.13 -7.10 -0.21
C PHE A 24 -5.67 -6.58 -0.23
N LEU A 25 -4.88 -6.92 0.80
CA LEU A 25 -3.47 -6.53 0.88
C LEU A 25 -2.64 -7.06 -0.29
N LYS A 26 -2.88 -8.30 -0.73
CA LYS A 26 -2.18 -8.88 -1.88
C LYS A 26 -2.55 -8.20 -3.19
N ILE A 27 -3.83 -7.97 -3.44
CA ILE A 27 -4.32 -7.39 -4.70
C ILE A 27 -3.80 -5.96 -4.86
N TYR A 28 -3.67 -5.21 -3.77
CA TYR A 28 -3.28 -3.80 -3.81
C TYR A 28 -1.89 -3.50 -3.26
N GLU A 29 -1.01 -4.51 -3.22
CA GLU A 29 0.36 -4.39 -2.73
C GLU A 29 1.09 -3.17 -3.34
N LYS A 30 0.98 -2.99 -4.66
CA LYS A 30 1.59 -1.85 -5.36
C LYS A 30 1.05 -0.50 -4.89
N THR A 31 -0.27 -0.36 -4.77
CA THR A 31 -0.92 0.86 -4.29
C THR A 31 -0.51 1.17 -2.86
N ILE A 32 -0.42 0.14 -2.01
CA ILE A 32 0.04 0.23 -0.62
C ILE A 32 1.48 0.74 -0.58
N ILE A 33 2.38 0.17 -1.39
CA ILE A 33 3.79 0.61 -1.46
C ILE A 33 3.87 2.10 -1.79
N VAL A 34 3.10 2.59 -2.76
CA VAL A 34 3.15 3.99 -3.21
C VAL A 34 2.39 4.96 -2.28
N SER A 35 1.26 4.54 -1.71
CA SER A 35 0.29 5.46 -1.08
C SER A 35 0.30 5.45 0.44
N SER A 36 0.91 4.46 1.12
CA SER A 36 0.92 4.48 2.59
C SER A 36 1.80 5.61 3.11
N PRO A 37 1.48 6.20 4.27
CA PRO A 37 2.29 7.24 4.88
C PRO A 37 3.75 6.78 5.10
N PRO A 38 4.70 7.73 5.19
CA PRO A 38 6.07 7.44 5.59
C PRO A 38 6.08 7.05 7.07
N SER A 39 5.82 5.78 7.34
CA SER A 39 5.82 5.18 8.65
C SER A 39 6.59 3.87 8.56
N ASN A 40 7.54 3.71 9.47
CA ASN A 40 8.30 2.46 9.63
C ASN A 40 7.64 1.53 10.66
N ASP A 41 6.52 1.96 11.24
CA ASP A 41 5.76 1.16 12.19
C ASP A 41 4.77 0.27 11.44
N ARG A 42 5.06 -1.02 11.44
CA ARG A 42 4.23 -2.08 10.84
C ARG A 42 2.82 -2.10 11.42
N LEU A 43 2.68 -1.92 12.74
CA LEU A 43 1.38 -1.97 13.42
C LEU A 43 0.54 -0.76 13.05
N ASN A 44 1.17 0.42 12.97
CA ASN A 44 0.49 1.62 12.50
C ASN A 44 0.01 1.48 11.05
N LEU A 45 0.87 0.98 10.14
CA LEU A 45 0.47 0.71 8.76
C LEU A 45 -0.71 -0.26 8.70
N ASP A 46 -0.65 -1.36 9.45
CA ASP A 46 -1.72 -2.35 9.47
C ASP A 46 -3.05 -1.77 9.95
N ASN A 47 -3.03 -1.02 11.05
CA ASN A 47 -4.21 -0.35 11.61
C ASN A 47 -4.85 0.63 10.61
N VAL A 48 -4.03 1.40 9.90
CA VAL A 48 -4.50 2.36 8.89
C VAL A 48 -5.21 1.63 7.74
N TRP A 49 -4.60 0.58 7.22
CA TRP A 49 -5.16 -0.16 6.08
C TRP A 49 -6.37 -1.01 6.46
N ALA A 50 -6.35 -1.68 7.61
CA ALA A 50 -7.50 -2.41 8.14
C ALA A 50 -8.69 -1.48 8.40
N GLY A 51 -8.44 -0.32 9.01
CA GLY A 51 -9.47 0.68 9.26
C GLY A 51 -10.07 1.24 7.97
N ALA A 52 -9.25 1.55 6.97
CA ALA A 52 -9.73 2.04 5.69
C ALA A 52 -10.56 0.99 4.92
N PHE A 53 -10.12 -0.27 4.94
CA PHE A 53 -10.85 -1.40 4.37
C PHE A 53 -12.22 -1.58 5.04
N LEU A 54 -12.27 -1.65 6.38
CA LEU A 54 -13.52 -1.79 7.13
C LEU A 54 -14.47 -0.61 6.93
N LYS A 55 -13.95 0.63 6.92
CA LYS A 55 -14.77 1.83 6.68
C LYS A 55 -15.49 1.77 5.35
N LYS A 56 -14.84 1.25 4.31
CA LYS A 56 -15.46 1.08 2.98
C LYS A 56 -16.42 -0.09 2.93
N ALA A 57 -16.05 -1.23 3.51
CA ALA A 57 -16.94 -2.38 3.59
C ALA A 57 -18.27 -2.03 4.29
N LYS A 58 -18.22 -1.22 5.35
CA LYS A 58 -19.41 -0.72 6.05
C LYS A 58 -20.37 0.05 5.15
N GLY A 59 -19.86 0.73 4.12
CA GLY A 59 -20.67 1.50 3.18
C GLY A 59 -21.24 0.67 2.01
N LEU A 60 -20.80 -0.58 1.84
CA LEU A 60 -21.20 -1.44 0.71
C LEU A 60 -21.95 -2.71 1.15
N LEU A 61 -21.68 -3.21 2.36
CA LEU A 61 -22.28 -4.44 2.87
C LEU A 61 -23.47 -4.16 3.78
N ASP A 62 -24.40 -5.11 3.86
CA ASP A 62 -25.43 -5.12 4.90
C ASP A 62 -24.80 -5.36 6.29
N ALA A 63 -25.58 -5.10 7.34
CA ALA A 63 -25.09 -5.16 8.72
C ALA A 63 -24.54 -6.54 9.14
N ASN A 64 -25.16 -7.63 8.67
CA ASN A 64 -24.74 -8.98 9.03
C ASN A 64 -23.43 -9.34 8.31
N SER A 65 -23.38 -9.13 6.99
CA SER A 65 -22.17 -9.35 6.20
C SER A 65 -21.00 -8.49 6.68
N PHE A 66 -21.25 -7.24 7.07
CA PHE A 66 -20.23 -6.37 7.64
C PHE A 66 -19.72 -6.88 9.01
N ALA A 67 -20.62 -7.35 9.88
CA ALA A 67 -20.24 -7.88 11.19
C ALA A 67 -19.36 -9.14 11.06
N ASP A 68 -19.68 -10.03 10.12
CA ASP A 68 -18.87 -11.21 9.83
C ASP A 68 -17.50 -10.84 9.27
N LEU A 69 -17.45 -9.90 8.31
CA LEU A 69 -16.18 -9.41 7.77
C LEU A 69 -15.34 -8.75 8.86
N LYS A 70 -15.92 -7.88 9.70
CA LYS A 70 -15.20 -7.20 10.77
C LYS A 70 -14.53 -8.18 11.73
N ARG A 71 -15.26 -9.22 12.15
CA ARG A 71 -14.73 -10.30 13.00
C ARG A 71 -13.56 -11.03 12.33
N LYS A 72 -13.67 -11.29 11.03
CA LYS A 72 -12.61 -11.94 10.24
C LYS A 72 -11.37 -11.05 10.14
N VAL A 73 -11.53 -9.75 9.86
CA VAL A 73 -10.42 -8.79 9.82
C VAL A 73 -9.74 -8.70 11.20
N GLU A 74 -10.49 -8.61 12.28
CA GLU A 74 -9.95 -8.58 13.65
C GLU A 74 -9.14 -9.84 13.96
N SER A 75 -9.61 -11.02 13.54
CA SER A 75 -8.86 -12.28 13.68
C SER A 75 -7.59 -12.32 12.82
N GLU A 76 -7.64 -11.84 11.58
CA GLU A 76 -6.48 -11.76 10.69
C GLU A 76 -5.42 -10.77 11.20
N HIS A 77 -5.89 -9.67 11.81
CA HIS A 77 -5.10 -8.59 12.39
C HIS A 77 -4.42 -9.00 13.71
N ALA A 78 -5.11 -9.74 14.58
CA ALA A 78 -4.53 -10.24 15.83
C ALA A 78 -3.41 -11.27 15.62
N GLY A 79 -3.32 -11.87 14.43
CA GLY A 79 -2.30 -12.86 14.10
C GLY A 79 -0.97 -12.24 13.64
N LYS A 80 0.14 -12.90 13.96
CA LYS A 80 1.49 -12.54 13.47
C LYS A 80 1.66 -12.70 11.94
N GLY A 81 0.69 -13.29 11.25
CA GLY A 81 0.81 -13.62 9.82
C GLY A 81 0.90 -12.41 8.89
N LEU A 82 0.55 -11.21 9.36
CA LEU A 82 0.72 -9.97 8.59
C LEU A 82 2.06 -9.27 8.85
N GLU A 83 2.80 -9.67 9.88
CA GLU A 83 4.08 -9.04 10.23
C GLU A 83 5.10 -9.18 9.09
N THR A 84 5.24 -10.38 8.54
CA THR A 84 6.11 -10.66 7.39
C THR A 84 5.69 -9.85 6.16
N TYR A 85 4.38 -9.70 5.95
CA TYR A 85 3.85 -8.88 4.85
C TYR A 85 4.28 -7.42 5.02
N TRP A 86 4.02 -6.82 6.18
CA TRP A 86 4.36 -5.42 6.43
C TRP A 86 5.86 -5.16 6.39
N GLN A 87 6.69 -6.12 6.85
CA GLN A 87 8.14 -5.99 6.70
C GLN A 87 8.56 -5.96 5.23
N LYS A 88 8.00 -6.84 4.38
CA LYS A 88 8.29 -6.83 2.94
C LYS A 88 7.92 -5.48 2.30
N ILE A 89 6.81 -4.87 2.72
CA ILE A 89 6.40 -3.54 2.23
C ILE A 89 7.44 -2.48 2.60
N LEU A 90 7.89 -2.48 3.85
CA LEU A 90 8.91 -1.53 4.34
C LEU A 90 10.25 -1.72 3.62
N ASP A 91 10.72 -2.97 3.46
CA ASP A 91 11.96 -3.27 2.74
C ASP A 91 11.89 -2.81 1.28
N THR A 92 10.74 -3.00 0.64
CA THR A 92 10.51 -2.56 -0.74
C THR A 92 10.54 -1.03 -0.84
N ARG A 93 9.96 -0.33 0.13
CA ARG A 93 10.00 1.14 0.20
C ARG A 93 11.43 1.66 0.37
N GLY A 94 12.19 1.11 1.32
CA GLY A 94 13.58 1.52 1.55
C GLY A 94 14.46 1.29 0.31
N LYS A 95 14.28 0.17 -0.41
CA LYS A 95 14.98 -0.07 -1.69
C LYS A 95 14.64 0.97 -2.75
N ASN A 96 13.35 1.32 -2.88
CA ASN A 96 12.92 2.32 -3.86
C ASN A 96 13.45 3.72 -3.55
N GLU A 97 13.60 4.07 -2.27
CA GLU A 97 14.21 5.32 -1.84
C GLU A 97 15.71 5.37 -2.17
N ASN A 98 16.46 4.29 -1.88
CA ASN A 98 17.89 4.20 -2.19
C ASN A 98 18.17 4.29 -3.71
N LEU A 99 17.37 3.59 -4.53
CA LEU A 99 17.48 3.68 -5.98
C LEU A 99 17.16 5.09 -6.48
N LYS A 100 16.22 5.79 -5.83
CA LYS A 100 15.89 7.16 -6.19
C LYS A 100 17.08 8.07 -5.90
N SER A 101 17.71 8.01 -4.72
CA SER A 101 18.89 8.83 -4.39
C SER A 101 20.06 8.60 -5.33
N GLU A 102 20.39 7.35 -5.66
CA GLU A 102 21.50 7.01 -6.56
C GLU A 102 21.29 7.56 -7.99
N SER A 103 20.03 7.59 -8.45
CA SER A 103 19.68 8.21 -9.74
C SER A 103 19.80 9.74 -9.77
N ILE A 104 19.71 10.42 -8.62
CA ILE A 104 19.89 11.88 -8.52
C ILE A 104 21.38 12.21 -8.52
N ASP A 105 22.19 11.44 -7.80
CA ASP A 105 23.65 11.62 -7.72
C ASP A 105 24.30 11.46 -9.11
N LEU A 106 23.84 10.49 -9.91
CA LEU A 106 24.28 10.32 -11.30
C LEU A 106 23.87 11.48 -12.22
N LYS A 107 22.72 12.13 -11.98
CA LYS A 107 22.29 13.31 -12.75
C LYS A 107 23.08 14.56 -12.39
N ILE A 108 23.50 14.71 -11.14
CA ILE A 108 24.28 15.86 -10.66
C ILE A 108 25.76 15.73 -11.08
N SER A 109 26.26 14.50 -11.28
CA SER A 109 27.63 14.22 -11.73
C SER A 109 27.86 14.42 -13.23
N SER A 110 26.83 14.72 -14.02
CA SER A 110 27.03 15.08 -15.43
C SER A 110 27.65 16.49 -15.49
N PRO A 111 28.87 16.66 -16.03
CA PRO A 111 29.48 17.99 -16.11
C PRO A 111 28.57 18.91 -16.93
N PRO A 112 28.49 20.21 -16.58
CA PRO A 112 27.72 21.16 -17.38
C PRO A 112 28.23 21.13 -18.83
N PRO A 113 27.33 21.29 -19.83
CA PRO A 113 27.75 21.40 -21.21
C PRO A 113 28.83 22.48 -21.32
N ILE A 114 29.98 22.13 -21.89
CA ILE A 114 31.04 23.08 -22.18
C ILE A 114 30.44 24.10 -23.16
N GLU A 115 30.06 25.28 -22.66
CA GLU A 115 29.78 26.43 -23.51
C GLU A 115 31.10 26.83 -24.18
N ILE A 116 31.30 26.32 -25.40
CA ILE A 116 32.39 26.75 -26.26
C ILE A 116 32.03 28.17 -26.69
N GLY A 117 32.64 29.15 -26.02
CA GLY A 117 32.51 30.56 -26.36
C GLY A 117 32.95 30.81 -27.79
N TRP A 118 32.02 31.30 -28.61
CA TRP A 118 32.35 31.94 -29.87
C TRP A 118 32.48 33.44 -29.63
N THR A 119 33.70 33.89 -29.33
CA THR A 119 34.13 35.21 -29.76
C THR A 119 34.64 35.10 -31.18
N LEU A 120 33.93 35.73 -32.11
CA LEU A 120 34.45 36.58 -33.18
C LEU A 120 33.29 37.33 -33.85
#